data_AF-A0A914DRK6-F1
#
_entry.id   AF-A0A914DRK6-F1
#
_cell.length_a   1.000
_cell.length_b   1.000
_cell.length_c   1.000
_cell.angle_alpha   90.00
_cell.angle_beta   90.00
_cell.angle_gamma   90.00
#
_symmetry.space_group_name_H-M   'P 1'
#
loop_
_entity.id
_entity.type
_entity.pdbx_description
1 polymer ?
#
loop_
_entity_poly.entity_id
_entity_poly.type
_entity_poly.pdbx_seq_one_letter_code
_entity_poly.pdbx_strand_id
1 'polypeptide(L)'
;MEVEQDQDVDRLNDLLRGLRLHSDINRETGFPLHWNRDDCHQHIVLSDDMFTATYVGPGQTHNNASSVRANFSIDPSVGIYYFEIEVVSMGQYGYLGIGLSMKSTNLNRLPGWDFYSYGYHGNDGLVFNSSGKGDPYGPSYSNGDVVGCGIHFSRREIFFTKNGQNLGPAVTNEIMIPIENEKGEFISMEDPLADLYPTVGLMTMGGVLSANFGQKPFKYDIDTYVRNNQF
;
A
#
# COMPACT_ATOMS: atom_id res chain seq x y z
N MET A 1 -23.55 18.25 -43.77
CA MET A 1 -24.28 17.41 -42.80
C MET A 1 -23.27 16.42 -42.28
N GLU A 2 -22.48 16.87 -41.31
CA GLU A 2 -21.49 16.02 -40.64
C GLU A 2 -22.23 15.25 -39.55
N VAL A 3 -21.98 13.95 -39.52
CA VAL A 3 -22.60 12.99 -38.61
C VAL A 3 -21.95 13.19 -37.24
N GLU A 4 -22.74 13.57 -36.23
CA GLU A 4 -22.35 13.51 -34.83
C GLU A 4 -21.88 12.08 -34.52
N GLN A 5 -20.56 11.90 -34.38
CA GLN A 5 -20.01 10.67 -33.82
C GLN A 5 -20.40 10.64 -32.34
N ASP A 6 -21.14 9.59 -32.02
CA ASP A 6 -21.89 9.37 -30.79
C ASP A 6 -20.95 9.29 -29.58
N GLN A 7 -20.91 10.34 -28.77
CA GLN A 7 -20.06 10.45 -27.57
C GLN A 7 -20.28 9.29 -26.58
N ASP A 8 -21.44 8.62 -26.64
CA ASP A 8 -21.74 7.45 -25.84
C ASP A 8 -21.04 6.18 -26.36
N VAL A 9 -20.74 6.10 -27.66
CA VAL A 9 -19.95 4.99 -28.24
C VAL A 9 -18.49 5.10 -27.84
N ASP A 10 -17.92 6.31 -27.79
CA ASP A 10 -16.55 6.53 -27.32
C ASP A 10 -16.42 6.27 -25.81
N ARG A 11 -17.38 6.71 -25.00
CA ARG A 11 -17.42 6.37 -23.56
C ARG A 11 -17.58 4.88 -23.31
N LEU A 12 -18.42 4.20 -24.09
CA LEU A 12 -18.58 2.74 -24.00
C LEU A 12 -17.30 2.03 -24.43
N ASN A 13 -16.61 2.52 -25.47
CA ASN A 13 -15.33 1.98 -25.91
C ASN A 13 -14.20 2.21 -24.89
N ASP A 14 -14.18 3.35 -24.20
CA ASP A 14 -13.23 3.64 -23.12
C ASP A 14 -13.53 2.81 -21.86
N LEU A 15 -14.81 2.64 -21.51
CA LEU A 15 -15.23 1.73 -20.44
C LEU A 15 -14.88 0.27 -20.79
N LEU A 16 -15.04 -0.13 -22.04
CA LEU A 16 -14.63 -1.45 -22.56
C LEU A 16 -13.12 -1.59 -22.64
N ARG A 17 -12.34 -0.52 -22.84
CA ARG A 17 -10.86 -0.55 -22.73
C ARG A 17 -10.40 -0.67 -21.28
N GLY A 18 -11.03 0.05 -20.35
CA GLY A 18 -10.79 -0.11 -18.91
C GLY A 18 -11.17 -1.50 -18.41
N LEU A 19 -12.32 -2.03 -18.87
CA LEU A 19 -12.73 -3.40 -18.58
C LEU A 19 -11.83 -4.44 -19.27
N ARG A 20 -11.33 -4.22 -20.49
CA ARG A 20 -10.36 -5.11 -21.16
C ARG A 20 -8.98 -5.10 -20.52
N LEU A 21 -8.52 -3.95 -20.01
CA LEU A 21 -7.35 -3.87 -19.13
C LEU A 21 -7.54 -4.72 -17.85
N HIS A 22 -8.78 -5.02 -17.44
CA HIS A 22 -9.07 -5.83 -16.25
C HIS A 22 -9.55 -7.26 -16.55
N SER A 23 -9.98 -7.58 -17.78
CA SER A 23 -10.60 -8.87 -18.12
C SER A 23 -9.82 -9.73 -19.13
N ASP A 24 -8.85 -9.17 -19.86
CA ASP A 24 -7.98 -9.94 -20.78
C ASP A 24 -6.64 -10.36 -20.12
N ILE A 25 -6.41 -10.02 -18.85
CA ILE A 25 -5.27 -10.50 -18.07
C ILE A 25 -5.61 -11.84 -17.43
N ASN A 26 -5.67 -12.89 -18.26
CA ASN A 26 -5.81 -14.26 -17.79
C ASN A 26 -4.75 -15.16 -18.41
N ARG A 27 -3.48 -14.83 -18.13
CA ARG A 27 -2.30 -15.71 -18.11
C ARG A 27 -1.26 -15.11 -17.14
N GLU A 28 -1.19 -15.62 -15.91
CA GLU A 28 0.02 -15.59 -15.06
C GLU A 28 0.76 -14.23 -14.83
N THR A 29 0.05 -13.11 -14.61
CA THR A 29 0.69 -11.82 -14.26
C THR A 29 0.10 -11.17 -12.99
N GLY A 30 0.66 -11.53 -11.83
CA GLY A 30 1.46 -10.64 -10.96
C GLY A 30 0.89 -9.39 -10.28
N PHE A 31 -0.41 -9.11 -10.23
CA PHE A 31 -0.92 -7.92 -9.50
C PHE A 31 -1.37 -8.24 -8.08
N PRO A 32 -1.18 -7.36 -7.08
CA PRO A 32 -1.70 -7.59 -5.74
C PRO A 32 -3.23 -7.59 -5.76
N LEU A 33 -3.84 -8.71 -5.37
CA LEU A 33 -5.29 -8.92 -5.43
C LEU A 33 -5.91 -9.12 -4.05
N HIS A 34 -5.19 -9.68 -3.10
CA HIS A 34 -5.65 -9.95 -1.75
C HIS A 34 -4.45 -10.18 -0.80
N TRP A 35 -4.70 -10.30 0.50
CA TRP A 35 -3.64 -10.65 1.46
C TRP A 35 -3.14 -12.08 1.27
N ASN A 36 -1.84 -12.28 1.46
CA ASN A 36 -1.23 -13.59 1.30
C ASN A 36 -1.24 -14.35 2.63
N ARG A 37 -1.90 -15.51 2.68
CA ARG A 37 -1.92 -16.37 3.87
C ARG A 37 -0.53 -16.92 4.22
N ASP A 38 0.29 -17.19 3.21
CA ASP A 38 1.63 -17.78 3.40
C ASP A 38 2.69 -16.72 3.72
N ASP A 39 2.36 -15.44 3.52
CA ASP A 39 3.23 -14.29 3.81
C ASP A 39 2.57 -13.34 4.83
N CYS A 40 2.18 -13.96 5.94
CA CYS A 40 1.41 -13.36 7.03
C CYS A 40 2.01 -13.79 8.37
N HIS A 41 2.19 -12.85 9.30
CA HIS A 41 2.62 -13.20 10.65
C HIS A 41 1.51 -13.95 11.42
N GLN A 42 1.91 -14.92 12.26
CA GLN A 42 0.98 -15.82 12.97
C GLN A 42 -0.07 -15.13 13.89
N HIS A 43 0.15 -13.87 14.28
CA HIS A 43 -0.81 -13.10 15.07
C HIS A 43 -1.83 -12.34 14.23
N ILE A 44 -1.81 -12.48 12.91
CA ILE A 44 -2.84 -11.97 12.01
C ILE A 44 -3.64 -13.15 11.47
N VAL A 45 -4.96 -13.07 11.65
CA VAL A 45 -5.93 -13.97 11.03
C VAL A 45 -6.61 -13.24 9.90
N LEU A 46 -6.65 -13.88 8.73
CA LEU A 46 -7.33 -13.37 7.55
C LEU A 46 -8.75 -13.91 7.44
N SER A 47 -9.70 -13.08 7.00
CA SER A 47 -11.05 -13.50 6.58
C SER A 47 -10.99 -14.46 5.40
N ASP A 48 -12.06 -15.22 5.13
CA ASP A 48 -12.12 -16.21 4.04
C ASP A 48 -11.93 -15.63 2.64
N ASP A 49 -12.30 -14.37 2.43
CA ASP A 49 -12.09 -13.62 1.19
C ASP A 49 -10.69 -13.00 1.08
N MET A 50 -9.83 -13.19 2.09
CA MET A 50 -8.46 -12.68 2.19
C MET A 50 -8.34 -11.14 2.16
N PHE A 51 -9.42 -10.39 2.39
CA PHE A 51 -9.36 -8.91 2.39
C PHE A 51 -9.23 -8.30 3.78
N THR A 52 -9.68 -9.00 4.82
CA THR A 52 -9.67 -8.48 6.20
C THR A 52 -8.56 -9.14 7.01
N ALA A 53 -7.72 -8.32 7.63
CA ALA A 53 -6.69 -8.73 8.58
C ALA A 53 -7.12 -8.36 10.00
N THR A 54 -7.18 -9.36 10.88
CA THR A 54 -7.53 -9.20 12.29
C THR A 54 -6.37 -9.60 13.17
N TYR A 55 -6.01 -8.74 14.13
CA TYR A 55 -4.97 -9.04 15.10
C TYR A 55 -5.48 -9.88 16.27
N VAL A 56 -4.82 -11.01 16.51
CA VAL A 56 -5.15 -11.99 17.56
C VAL A 56 -3.99 -12.25 18.53
N GLY A 57 -2.90 -11.48 18.41
CA GLY A 57 -1.72 -11.60 19.29
C GLY A 57 -1.92 -10.96 20.67
N PRO A 58 -0.91 -11.08 21.56
CA PRO A 58 -1.01 -10.59 22.94
C PRO A 58 -1.00 -9.05 23.04
N GLY A 59 -0.32 -8.37 22.13
CA GLY A 59 -0.33 -6.90 22.00
C GLY A 59 0.17 -6.11 23.20
N GLN A 60 1.09 -6.67 23.99
CA GLN A 60 1.61 -6.06 25.22
C GLN A 60 2.91 -5.27 24.99
N THR A 61 3.67 -5.62 23.96
CA THR A 61 4.99 -5.03 23.67
C THR A 61 5.17 -4.78 22.18
N HIS A 62 6.16 -3.95 21.82
CA HIS A 62 6.50 -3.70 20.41
C HIS A 62 6.91 -4.96 19.64
N ASN A 63 7.42 -5.99 20.34
CA ASN A 63 7.76 -7.30 19.77
C ASN A 63 6.53 -8.13 19.38
N ASN A 64 5.32 -7.59 19.56
CA ASN A 64 4.08 -8.22 19.12
C ASN A 64 3.51 -7.57 17.86
N ALA A 65 4.15 -6.53 17.31
CA ALA A 65 3.81 -5.98 16.01
C ALA A 65 3.78 -7.09 14.96
N SER A 66 2.75 -7.12 14.13
CA SER A 66 2.55 -8.20 13.17
C SER A 66 2.06 -7.64 11.86
N SER A 67 2.58 -8.14 10.76
CA SER A 67 2.27 -7.66 9.41
C SER A 67 1.89 -8.79 8.47
N VAL A 68 1.23 -8.39 7.38
CA VAL A 68 0.88 -9.25 6.25
C VAL A 68 1.13 -8.49 4.95
N ARG A 69 1.67 -9.19 3.96
CA ARG A 69 1.86 -8.70 2.60
C ARG A 69 0.77 -9.21 1.66
N ALA A 70 0.55 -8.52 0.56
CA ALA A 70 -0.32 -9.03 -0.52
C ALA A 70 0.28 -10.25 -1.22
N ASN A 71 -0.52 -10.93 -2.02
CA ASN A 71 -0.13 -12.14 -2.75
C ASN A 71 0.89 -11.93 -3.88
N PHE A 72 1.03 -10.70 -4.39
CA PHE A 72 2.02 -10.34 -5.41
C PHE A 72 2.66 -8.98 -5.11
N SER A 73 3.87 -8.76 -5.63
CA SER A 73 4.47 -7.42 -5.69
C SER A 73 3.75 -6.57 -6.72
N ILE A 74 3.98 -5.26 -6.66
CA ILE A 74 3.47 -4.30 -7.63
C ILE A 74 4.44 -4.28 -8.81
N ASP A 75 3.96 -4.57 -10.02
CA ASP A 75 4.75 -4.39 -11.24
C ASP A 75 5.01 -2.89 -11.49
N PRO A 76 6.28 -2.42 -11.51
CA PRO A 76 6.60 -1.02 -11.76
C PRO A 76 6.09 -0.49 -13.11
N SER A 77 5.81 -1.36 -14.09
CA SER A 77 5.33 -0.96 -15.42
C SER A 77 3.94 -0.33 -15.39
N VAL A 78 3.18 -0.46 -14.29
CA VAL A 78 1.87 0.20 -14.14
C VAL A 78 2.00 1.73 -14.00
N GLY A 79 3.20 2.23 -13.69
CA GLY A 79 3.49 3.65 -13.52
C GLY A 79 2.97 4.23 -12.20
N ILE A 80 1.68 4.04 -11.89
CA ILE A 80 1.07 4.41 -10.62
C ILE A 80 0.21 3.23 -10.12
N TYR A 81 0.44 2.80 -8.89
CA TYR A 81 -0.38 1.81 -8.20
C TYR A 81 -1.03 2.42 -6.96
N TYR A 82 -2.23 1.95 -6.60
CA TYR A 82 -2.99 2.47 -5.48
C TYR A 82 -3.90 1.39 -4.88
N PHE A 83 -4.00 1.37 -3.55
CA PHE A 83 -4.95 0.55 -2.80
C PHE A 83 -5.46 1.32 -1.58
N GLU A 84 -6.62 0.93 -1.06
CA GLU A 84 -7.23 1.54 0.13
C GLU A 84 -7.43 0.54 1.24
N ILE A 85 -7.27 1.00 2.47
CA ILE A 85 -7.53 0.26 3.68
C ILE A 85 -8.63 0.97 4.48
N GLU A 86 -9.71 0.26 4.74
CA GLU A 86 -10.70 0.66 5.72
C GLU A 86 -10.26 0.23 7.12
N VAL A 87 -10.28 1.18 8.05
CA VAL A 87 -10.00 0.94 9.46
C VAL A 87 -11.28 0.46 10.14
N VAL A 88 -11.52 -0.85 10.10
CA VAL A 88 -12.70 -1.44 10.74
C VAL A 88 -12.64 -1.28 12.26
N SER A 89 -11.45 -1.44 12.84
CA SER A 89 -11.21 -1.22 14.28
C SER A 89 -9.74 -0.89 14.55
N MET A 90 -9.47 0.16 15.32
CA MET A 90 -8.16 0.53 15.84
C MET A 90 -7.64 -0.45 16.90
N GLY A 91 -8.51 -1.28 17.45
CA GLY A 91 -8.20 -2.06 18.64
C GLY A 91 -7.92 -1.17 19.85
N GLN A 92 -7.19 -1.70 20.83
CA GLN A 92 -7.02 -1.06 22.13
C GLN A 92 -6.26 0.28 22.10
N TYR A 93 -5.17 0.37 21.32
CA TYR A 93 -4.32 1.58 21.30
C TYR A 93 -4.09 2.15 19.90
N GLY A 94 -4.62 1.53 18.84
CA GLY A 94 -4.50 2.08 17.51
C GLY A 94 -3.11 2.00 16.88
N TYR A 95 -2.26 1.09 17.38
CA TYR A 95 -0.95 0.85 16.79
C TYR A 95 -1.09 -0.04 15.56
N LEU A 96 -1.26 0.63 14.43
CA LEU A 96 -1.42 0.03 13.12
C LEU A 96 -0.75 0.88 12.06
N GLY A 97 -0.25 0.22 11.02
CA GLY A 97 0.51 0.85 9.94
C GLY A 97 0.03 0.35 8.58
N ILE A 98 0.00 1.27 7.61
CA ILE A 98 -0.39 0.99 6.23
C ILE A 98 0.76 1.44 5.33
N GLY A 99 1.17 0.61 4.39
CA GLY A 99 2.19 1.01 3.42
C GLY A 99 2.70 -0.14 2.56
N LEU A 100 4.01 -0.14 2.32
CA LEU A 100 4.68 -1.02 1.38
C LEU A 100 5.89 -1.69 2.04
N SER A 101 6.20 -2.92 1.64
CA SER A 101 7.42 -3.58 2.09
C SER A 101 7.93 -4.60 1.08
N MET A 102 9.24 -4.81 1.06
CA MET A 102 9.83 -5.93 0.32
C MET A 102 9.55 -7.27 0.97
N LYS A 103 9.63 -8.33 0.15
CA LYS A 103 9.52 -9.73 0.59
C LYS A 103 10.52 -10.12 1.67
N SER A 104 11.71 -9.52 1.68
CA SER A 104 12.78 -9.79 2.66
C SER A 104 12.51 -9.20 4.05
N THR A 105 11.53 -8.29 4.18
CA THR A 105 11.27 -7.59 5.44
C THR A 105 10.60 -8.50 6.48
N ASN A 106 10.93 -8.26 7.76
CA ASN A 106 10.41 -9.04 8.87
C ASN A 106 8.94 -8.70 9.15
N LEU A 107 8.06 -9.70 9.15
CA LEU A 107 6.64 -9.52 9.44
C LEU A 107 6.30 -9.36 10.92
N ASN A 108 7.26 -9.49 11.85
CA ASN A 108 7.06 -9.20 13.28
C ASN A 108 7.35 -7.71 13.61
N ARG A 109 6.93 -6.82 12.71
CA ARG A 109 7.19 -5.38 12.72
C ARG A 109 6.01 -4.65 12.08
N LEU A 110 5.83 -3.36 12.37
CA LEU A 110 4.91 -2.53 11.59
C LEU A 110 5.59 -2.02 10.31
N PRO A 111 4.84 -1.74 9.23
CA PRO A 111 5.39 -1.18 8.01
C PRO A 111 6.18 0.10 8.30
N GLY A 112 7.36 0.23 7.70
CA GLY A 112 8.24 1.39 7.84
C GLY A 112 9.37 1.24 8.86
N TRP A 113 9.28 0.31 9.81
CA TRP A 113 10.25 0.22 10.91
C TRP A 113 11.61 -0.39 10.53
N ASP A 114 11.64 -1.22 9.49
CA ASP A 114 12.83 -1.92 9.01
C ASP A 114 13.19 -1.46 7.60
N PHE A 115 14.45 -1.66 7.20
CA PHE A 115 14.92 -1.37 5.84
C PHE A 115 14.01 -1.98 4.78
N TYR A 116 13.83 -1.27 3.67
CA TYR A 116 12.97 -1.68 2.55
C TYR A 116 11.47 -1.77 2.91
N SER A 117 11.06 -1.06 3.97
CA SER A 117 9.66 -0.92 4.37
C SER A 117 9.31 0.55 4.60
N TYR A 118 8.07 0.89 4.27
CA TYR A 118 7.53 2.24 4.33
C TYR A 118 6.11 2.17 4.91
N GLY A 119 5.78 3.03 5.86
CA GLY A 119 4.48 2.96 6.50
C GLY A 119 4.01 4.27 7.12
N TYR A 120 2.72 4.52 6.99
CA TYR A 120 2.00 5.60 7.67
C TYR A 120 1.21 5.01 8.84
N HIS A 121 1.36 5.57 10.05
CA HIS A 121 0.86 4.97 11.29
C HIS A 121 -0.35 5.73 11.86
N GLY A 122 -1.32 4.97 12.36
CA GLY A 122 -2.65 5.49 12.70
C GLY A 122 -2.72 6.30 13.98
N ASN A 123 -1.98 5.90 15.01
CA ASN A 123 -2.04 6.53 16.33
C ASN A 123 -1.44 7.94 16.37
N ASP A 124 -0.44 8.22 15.54
CA ASP A 124 0.37 9.45 15.61
C ASP A 124 0.43 10.22 14.28
N GLY A 125 0.01 9.60 13.18
CA GLY A 125 0.04 10.22 11.86
C GLY A 125 1.46 10.35 11.27
N LEU A 126 2.43 9.65 11.85
CA LEU A 126 3.82 9.70 11.38
C LEU A 126 4.03 8.78 10.18
N VAL A 127 5.00 9.14 9.33
CA VAL A 127 5.55 8.24 8.32
C VAL A 127 6.86 7.63 8.82
N PHE A 128 7.02 6.34 8.62
CA PHE A 128 8.22 5.57 8.93
C PHE A 128 8.81 5.10 7.61
N ASN A 129 10.03 5.56 7.31
CA ASN A 129 10.74 5.30 6.06
C ASN A 129 12.02 4.52 6.38
N SER A 130 11.97 3.19 6.28
CA SER A 130 13.11 2.31 6.56
C SER A 130 13.83 2.62 7.89
N SER A 131 13.07 2.99 8.90
CA SER A 131 13.56 3.56 10.16
C SER A 131 12.56 3.35 11.27
N GLY A 132 13.04 2.97 12.46
CA GLY A 132 12.23 2.91 13.68
C GLY A 132 11.85 4.28 14.25
N LYS A 133 12.38 5.37 13.68
CA LYS A 133 12.01 6.75 14.00
C LYS A 133 11.11 7.30 12.89
N GLY A 134 9.88 7.67 13.25
CA GLY A 134 8.93 8.29 12.34
C GLY A 134 9.10 9.81 12.26
N ASP A 135 8.70 10.37 11.12
CA ASP A 135 8.68 11.80 10.85
C ASP A 135 7.23 12.32 10.73
N PRO A 136 6.97 13.59 11.11
CA PRO A 136 5.64 14.18 10.94
C PRO A 136 5.21 14.18 9.48
N TYR A 137 3.99 13.70 9.22
CA TYR A 137 3.47 13.60 7.85
C TYR A 137 2.00 14.04 7.75
N GLY A 138 1.09 13.26 8.34
CA GLY A 138 -0.34 13.43 8.17
C GLY A 138 -1.09 13.51 9.49
N PRO A 139 -2.42 13.67 9.44
CA PRO A 139 -3.25 13.52 10.64
C PRO A 139 -3.19 12.07 11.17
N SER A 140 -3.58 11.81 12.41
CA SER A 140 -3.91 10.46 12.84
C SER A 140 -5.18 9.95 12.14
N TYR A 141 -5.47 8.66 12.21
CA TYR A 141 -6.69 8.05 11.68
C TYR A 141 -7.30 7.04 12.65
N SER A 142 -8.59 6.72 12.46
CA SER A 142 -9.42 6.00 13.44
C SER A 142 -10.49 5.12 12.79
N ASN A 143 -11.32 4.45 13.60
CA ASN A 143 -12.40 3.58 13.12
C ASN A 143 -13.28 4.29 12.06
N GLY A 144 -13.51 3.62 10.94
CA GLY A 144 -14.31 4.11 9.81
C GLY A 144 -13.56 5.04 8.85
N ASP A 145 -12.32 5.43 9.16
CA ASP A 145 -11.47 6.12 8.19
C ASP A 145 -11.04 5.15 7.07
N VAL A 146 -10.96 5.68 5.85
CA VAL A 146 -10.36 4.98 4.71
C VAL A 146 -9.04 5.67 4.40
N VAL A 147 -7.95 4.90 4.42
CA VAL A 147 -6.60 5.38 4.16
C VAL A 147 -6.07 4.70 2.90
N GLY A 148 -5.72 5.51 1.90
CA GLY A 148 -5.10 5.03 0.68
C GLY A 148 -3.58 5.05 0.76
N CYS A 149 -2.93 4.14 0.06
CA CYS A 149 -1.50 4.15 -0.18
C CYS A 149 -1.26 4.01 -1.69
N GLY A 150 -0.51 4.96 -2.24
CA GLY A 150 -0.14 4.99 -3.64
C GLY A 150 1.36 5.07 -3.83
N ILE A 151 1.83 4.51 -4.93
CA ILE A 151 3.22 4.61 -5.39
C ILE A 151 3.24 5.14 -6.82
N HIS A 152 4.07 6.14 -7.05
CA HIS A 152 4.35 6.72 -8.35
C HIS A 152 5.77 6.34 -8.77
N PHE A 153 5.90 5.36 -9.66
CA PHE A 153 7.19 4.75 -9.98
C PHE A 153 8.15 5.70 -10.69
N SER A 154 7.69 6.50 -11.66
CA SER A 154 8.58 7.43 -12.37
C SER A 154 9.11 8.56 -11.47
N ARG A 155 8.32 9.01 -10.50
CA ARG A 155 8.72 10.01 -9.50
C ARG A 155 9.41 9.40 -8.29
N ARG A 156 9.35 8.06 -8.14
CA ARG A 156 9.84 7.33 -6.96
C ARG A 156 9.24 7.87 -5.66
N GLU A 157 7.92 8.07 -5.67
CA GLU A 157 7.20 8.67 -4.54
C GLU A 157 6.16 7.70 -3.99
N ILE A 158 6.11 7.57 -2.67
CA ILE A 158 4.98 6.97 -1.96
C ILE A 158 4.16 8.11 -1.38
N PHE A 159 2.84 8.07 -1.59
CA PHE A 159 1.89 9.03 -1.05
C PHE A 159 0.74 8.31 -0.37
N PHE A 160 0.07 9.00 0.55
CA PHE A 160 -1.12 8.48 1.19
C PHE A 160 -2.31 9.40 0.98
N THR A 161 -3.50 8.83 1.15
CA THR A 161 -4.75 9.57 1.16
C THR A 161 -5.51 9.25 2.44
N LYS A 162 -6.35 10.17 2.87
CA LYS A 162 -7.32 9.93 3.95
C LYS A 162 -8.68 10.41 3.52
N ASN A 163 -9.67 9.52 3.56
CA ASN A 163 -11.06 9.81 3.24
C ASN A 163 -11.25 10.51 1.89
N GLY A 164 -10.48 10.10 0.88
CA GLY A 164 -10.53 10.68 -0.47
C GLY A 164 -9.74 12.00 -0.62
N GLN A 165 -8.96 12.41 0.37
CA GLN A 165 -8.07 13.58 0.28
C GLN A 165 -6.62 13.12 0.19
N ASN A 166 -5.88 13.62 -0.81
CA ASN A 166 -4.46 13.37 -0.96
C ASN A 166 -3.66 14.14 0.11
N LEU A 167 -2.77 13.45 0.83
CA LEU A 167 -1.96 14.02 1.90
C LEU A 167 -0.58 14.50 1.42
N GLY A 168 -0.30 14.38 0.12
CA GLY A 168 0.99 14.72 -0.48
C GLY A 168 2.01 13.57 -0.38
N PRO A 169 3.21 13.77 -0.97
CA PRO A 169 4.26 12.77 -0.94
C PRO A 169 4.76 12.55 0.49
N ALA A 170 4.88 11.28 0.88
CA ALA A 170 5.33 10.86 2.20
C ALA A 170 6.80 10.38 2.19
N VAL A 171 7.18 9.71 1.10
CA VAL A 171 8.55 9.24 0.84
C VAL A 171 8.90 9.66 -0.58
N THR A 172 10.05 10.29 -0.79
CA THR A 172 10.52 10.81 -2.09
C THR A 172 12.02 10.56 -2.25
N ASN A 173 12.53 10.50 -3.49
CA ASN A 173 13.94 10.61 -3.97
C ASN A 173 15.06 9.79 -3.28
N GLU A 174 14.94 9.47 -2.01
CA GLU A 174 15.82 8.68 -1.15
C GLU A 174 15.42 7.20 -1.11
N ILE A 175 14.50 6.77 -1.97
CA ILE A 175 14.17 5.34 -2.06
C ILE A 175 15.34 4.56 -2.69
N MET A 176 16.31 5.17 -3.35
CA MET A 176 17.51 4.42 -3.77
C MET A 176 18.37 4.03 -2.57
N ILE A 177 18.77 2.77 -2.50
CA ILE A 177 19.56 2.26 -1.36
C ILE A 177 21.02 2.14 -1.76
N PRO A 178 21.96 2.77 -1.02
CA PRO A 178 23.37 2.57 -1.26
C PRO A 178 23.75 1.14 -0.91
N ILE A 179 24.25 0.41 -1.89
CA ILE A 179 24.94 -0.85 -1.67
C ILE A 179 26.36 -0.51 -1.22
N GLU A 180 26.73 -0.98 -0.03
CA GLU A 180 28.08 -0.84 0.52
C GLU A 180 28.77 -2.20 0.60
N ASN A 181 30.11 -2.22 0.55
CA ASN A 181 30.87 -3.44 0.81
C ASN A 181 30.92 -3.74 2.33
N GLU A 182 31.53 -4.87 2.71
CA GLU A 182 31.69 -5.28 4.12
C GLU A 182 32.43 -4.25 5.00
N LYS A 183 33.08 -3.24 4.39
CA LYS A 183 33.80 -2.16 5.07
C LYS A 183 32.99 -0.86 5.15
N GLY A 184 31.75 -0.84 4.65
CA GLY A 184 30.91 0.36 4.59
C GLY A 184 31.28 1.33 3.47
N GLU A 185 32.01 0.89 2.44
CA GLU A 185 32.34 1.73 1.28
C GLU A 185 31.26 1.58 0.21
N PHE A 186 30.77 2.71 -0.29
CA PHE A 186 29.77 2.76 -1.37
C PHE A 186 30.23 2.01 -2.63
N ILE A 187 29.36 1.12 -3.13
CA ILE A 187 29.54 0.35 -4.38
C ILE A 187 28.62 0.91 -5.47
N SER A 188 27.31 0.95 -5.21
CA SER A 188 26.28 1.30 -6.20
C SER A 188 24.98 1.70 -5.52
N MET A 189 23.98 2.10 -6.30
CA MET A 189 22.61 2.30 -5.82
C MET A 189 21.74 1.14 -6.28
N GLU A 190 21.00 0.52 -5.36
CA GLU A 190 19.91 -0.40 -5.67
C GLU A 190 18.61 0.37 -5.85
N ASP A 191 17.76 -0.07 -6.78
CA ASP A 191 16.39 0.42 -6.87
C ASP A 191 15.45 -0.54 -6.13
N PRO A 192 15.11 -0.28 -4.86
CA PRO A 192 14.28 -1.18 -4.08
C PRO A 192 12.80 -1.12 -4.47
N LEU A 193 12.44 -0.32 -5.48
CA LEU A 193 11.06 -0.28 -5.97
C LEU A 193 10.68 -1.50 -6.82
N ALA A 194 11.64 -2.36 -7.16
CA ALA A 194 11.40 -3.50 -8.05
C ALA A 194 10.48 -4.59 -7.48
N ASP A 195 10.26 -4.63 -6.15
CA ASP A 195 9.52 -5.72 -5.50
C ASP A 195 8.79 -5.29 -4.22
N LEU A 196 8.03 -4.19 -4.28
CA LEU A 196 7.20 -3.75 -3.16
C LEU A 196 5.83 -4.43 -3.16
N TYR A 197 5.43 -4.89 -1.97
CA TYR A 197 4.12 -5.48 -1.70
C TYR A 197 3.29 -4.49 -0.87
N PRO A 198 1.99 -4.30 -1.18
CA PRO A 198 1.05 -3.75 -0.23
C PRO A 198 1.17 -4.48 1.09
N THR A 199 1.26 -3.73 2.18
CA THR A 199 1.51 -4.27 3.52
C THR A 199 0.67 -3.52 4.54
N VAL A 200 0.04 -4.26 5.44
CA VAL A 200 -0.55 -3.69 6.66
C VAL A 200 0.09 -4.32 7.88
N GLY A 201 0.12 -3.56 8.99
CA GLY A 201 0.58 -4.03 10.28
C GLY A 201 -0.38 -3.66 11.40
N LEU A 202 -0.48 -4.55 12.37
CA LEU A 202 -1.32 -4.44 13.55
C LEU A 202 -0.52 -4.90 14.78
N MET A 203 -0.72 -4.24 15.92
CA MET A 203 0.00 -4.60 17.15
C MET A 203 -0.89 -4.83 18.36
N THR A 204 -2.11 -4.31 18.38
CA THR A 204 -2.95 -4.30 19.59
C THR A 204 -4.24 -5.08 19.42
N MET A 205 -4.68 -5.73 20.49
CA MET A 205 -5.89 -6.55 20.50
C MET A 205 -7.10 -5.80 19.93
N GLY A 206 -7.88 -6.51 19.12
CA GLY A 206 -9.10 -5.98 18.49
C GLY A 206 -8.85 -5.09 17.27
N GLY A 207 -7.60 -4.95 16.82
CA GLY A 207 -7.28 -4.24 15.57
C GLY A 207 -7.75 -5.02 14.34
N VAL A 208 -8.45 -4.36 13.43
CA VAL A 208 -9.02 -4.93 12.21
C VAL A 208 -8.89 -3.94 11.06
N LEU A 209 -8.31 -4.39 9.95
CA LEU A 209 -8.15 -3.62 8.72
C LEU A 209 -8.73 -4.40 7.53
N SER A 210 -9.44 -3.73 6.64
CA SER A 210 -10.03 -4.34 5.44
C SER A 210 -9.50 -3.67 4.18
N ALA A 211 -9.02 -4.47 3.22
CA ALA A 211 -8.38 -3.98 2.01
C ALA A 211 -9.35 -3.86 0.83
N ASN A 212 -9.18 -2.79 0.07
CA ASN A 212 -9.65 -2.62 -1.29
C ASN A 212 -8.43 -2.53 -2.22
N PHE A 213 -8.20 -3.59 -2.99
CA PHE A 213 -7.19 -3.67 -4.05
C PHE A 213 -7.76 -3.28 -5.43
N GLY A 214 -8.99 -2.73 -5.48
CA GLY A 214 -9.69 -2.35 -6.71
C GLY A 214 -10.96 -3.16 -6.97
N GLN A 215 -11.29 -4.13 -6.12
CA GLN A 215 -12.54 -4.89 -6.22
C GLN A 215 -13.79 -4.06 -5.90
N LYS A 216 -13.62 -2.85 -5.35
CA LYS A 216 -14.67 -1.84 -5.12
C LYS A 216 -14.17 -0.46 -5.58
N PRO A 217 -15.06 0.48 -5.91
CA PRO A 217 -14.66 1.87 -6.17
C PRO A 217 -13.84 2.45 -5.01
N PHE A 218 -12.75 3.13 -5.33
CA PHE A 218 -11.96 3.85 -4.35
C PHE A 218 -12.67 5.12 -3.87
N LYS A 219 -12.39 5.53 -2.62
CA LYS A 219 -12.86 6.80 -2.07
C LYS A 219 -12.07 7.97 -2.63
N TYR A 220 -10.79 7.79 -2.92
CA TYR A 220 -9.98 8.74 -3.68
C TYR A 220 -10.22 8.58 -5.19
N ASP A 221 -10.34 9.69 -5.90
CA ASP A 221 -10.41 9.72 -7.37
C ASP A 221 -9.01 9.50 -7.97
N ILE A 222 -8.56 8.25 -7.88
CA ILE A 222 -7.26 7.82 -8.40
C ILE A 222 -7.19 7.96 -9.93
N ASP A 223 -8.32 7.80 -10.63
CA ASP A 223 -8.36 7.90 -12.09
C ASP A 223 -8.02 9.32 -12.56
N THR A 224 -8.58 10.35 -11.90
CA THR A 224 -8.20 11.74 -12.17
C THR A 224 -6.75 12.01 -11.79
N TYR A 225 -6.27 11.47 -10.66
CA TYR A 225 -4.86 11.62 -10.27
C TYR A 225 -3.92 11.02 -11.33
N VAL A 226 -4.18 9.80 -11.79
CA VAL A 226 -3.38 9.12 -12.82
C VAL A 226 -3.41 9.91 -14.13
N ARG A 227 -4.59 10.34 -14.61
CA ARG A 227 -4.70 11.16 -15.83
C ARG A 227 -3.90 12.46 -15.77
N ASN A 228 -3.79 13.07 -14.58
CA ASN A 228 -3.08 14.33 -14.40
C ASN A 228 -1.58 14.17 -14.11
N ASN A 229 -1.11 12.95 -13.82
CA ASN A 229 0.28 12.69 -13.40
C ASN A 229 0.97 11.60 -14.25
N GLN A 230 0.32 11.08 -15.29
CA GLN A 230 1.04 10.44 -16.39
C GLN A 230 1.78 11.55 -17.16
N PHE A 231 3.04 11.27 -17.55
CA PHE A 231 4.05 12.16 -18.17
C PHE A 231 5.03 12.82 -17.20
#